data_AF-A0A9E4IZC0-F1
#
_entry.id   AF-A0A9E4IZC0-F1
#
_cell.length_a   1.000
_cell.length_b   1.000
_cell.length_c   1.000
_cell.angle_alpha   90.00
_cell.angle_beta   90.00
_cell.angle_gamma   90.00
#
_symmetry.space_group_name_H-M   'P 1'
#
loop_
_entity.id
_entity.type
_entity.pdbx_description
1 polymer ?
#
loop_
_entity_poly.entity_id
_entity_poly.type
_entity_poly.pdbx_seq_one_letter_code
_entity_poly.pdbx_strand_id
1 'polypeptide(L)'
;MVETTNFTDKVYERRVSNTVFGASRTMQLVERFRRIDADTLDYRFTVTDPATFAAPWTAVIPMTAMEGPIYEYACHEGNYSMENMLRGARNKERSR
;
A
#
# COMPACT_ATOMS: atom_id res chain seq x y z
N MET A 1 -13.50 0.80 15.31
CA MET A 1 -13.19 -0.55 14.85
C MET A 1 -14.10 -0.81 13.67
N VAL A 2 -13.56 -1.31 12.58
CA VAL A 2 -14.30 -1.63 11.36
C VAL A 2 -14.12 -3.11 11.09
N GLU A 3 -15.22 -3.81 10.82
CA GLU A 3 -15.21 -5.21 10.43
C GLU A 3 -15.70 -5.31 9.00
N THR A 4 -14.94 -5.99 8.16
CA THR A 4 -15.28 -6.21 6.77
C THR A 4 -15.34 -7.72 6.50
N THR A 5 -16.44 -8.15 5.89
CA THR A 5 -16.70 -9.54 5.47
C THR A 5 -17.30 -9.52 4.06
N ASN A 6 -17.79 -10.66 3.56
CA ASN A 6 -18.42 -10.80 2.24
C ASN A 6 -17.49 -10.45 1.06
N PHE A 7 -16.22 -10.84 1.17
CA PHE A 7 -15.27 -10.71 0.06
C PHE A 7 -15.63 -11.64 -1.10
N THR A 8 -15.32 -11.21 -2.31
CA THR A 8 -15.36 -12.07 -3.49
C THR A 8 -14.10 -12.93 -3.55
N ASP A 9 -14.24 -14.14 -4.06
CA ASP A 9 -13.15 -15.06 -4.44
C ASP A 9 -12.53 -14.74 -5.80
N LYS A 10 -12.91 -13.62 -6.42
CA LYS A 10 -12.30 -13.18 -7.67
C LYS A 10 -10.87 -12.74 -7.42
N VAL A 11 -9.98 -13.37 -8.17
CA VAL A 11 -8.56 -13.05 -8.17
C VAL A 11 -8.29 -11.99 -9.24
N TYR A 12 -7.66 -10.90 -8.85
CA TYR A 12 -7.13 -9.87 -9.75
C TYR A 12 -5.63 -10.09 -9.95
N GLU A 13 -5.26 -10.44 -11.18
CA GLU A 13 -3.87 -10.62 -11.58
C GLU A 13 -3.34 -9.35 -12.25
N ARG A 14 -2.34 -8.72 -11.62
CA ARG A 14 -1.65 -7.57 -12.20
C ARG A 14 -0.55 -8.06 -13.13
N ARG A 15 -0.87 -8.18 -14.42
CA ARG A 15 0.02 -8.73 -15.48
C ARG A 15 1.41 -8.09 -15.56
N VAL A 16 1.57 -6.87 -15.07
CA VAL A 16 2.85 -6.13 -15.08
C VAL A 16 3.75 -6.40 -13.87
N SER A 17 3.29 -7.10 -12.83
CA SER A 17 4.08 -7.29 -11.59
C SER A 17 4.09 -8.70 -10.99
N ASN A 18 3.62 -9.74 -11.71
CA ASN A 18 3.45 -11.11 -11.18
C ASN A 18 2.79 -11.13 -9.78
N THR A 19 1.95 -10.13 -9.48
CA THR A 19 1.31 -9.96 -8.19
C THR A 19 -0.15 -10.32 -8.33
N VAL A 20 -0.61 -11.19 -7.45
CA VAL A 20 -1.97 -11.71 -7.43
C VAL A 20 -2.66 -11.16 -6.19
N PHE A 21 -3.77 -10.44 -6.40
CA PHE A 21 -4.59 -9.91 -5.32
C PHE A 21 -5.91 -10.67 -5.26
N GLY A 22 -6.33 -11.08 -4.07
CA GLY A 22 -7.58 -11.80 -3.87
C GLY A 22 -7.80 -12.10 -2.40
N ALA A 23 -9.00 -12.55 -2.10
CA ALA A 23 -9.42 -13.00 -0.78
C ALA A 23 -10.26 -14.26 -0.94
N SER A 24 -10.33 -15.13 0.06
CA SER A 24 -11.37 -16.14 0.07
C SER A 24 -12.73 -15.53 0.46
N ARG A 25 -13.83 -16.23 0.15
CA ARG A 25 -15.18 -15.84 0.62
C ARG A 25 -15.30 -15.89 2.15
N THR A 26 -14.41 -16.63 2.81
CA THR A 26 -14.38 -16.77 4.26
C THR A 26 -13.45 -15.78 4.93
N MET A 27 -12.80 -14.89 4.17
CA MET A 27 -11.93 -13.87 4.75
C MET A 27 -12.72 -12.91 5.64
N GLN A 28 -12.14 -12.60 6.78
CA GLN A 28 -12.57 -11.53 7.67
C GLN A 28 -11.42 -10.56 7.89
N LEU A 29 -11.71 -9.27 7.75
CA LEU A 29 -10.76 -8.19 8.00
C LEU A 29 -11.27 -7.37 9.18
N VAL A 30 -10.43 -7.20 10.19
CA VAL A 30 -10.72 -6.35 11.35
C VAL A 30 -9.72 -5.21 11.39
N GLU A 31 -10.22 -3.99 11.33
CA GLU A 31 -9.43 -2.76 11.31
C GLU A 31 -9.63 -1.94 12.58
N ARG A 32 -8.53 -1.43 13.13
CA ARG A 32 -8.49 -0.59 14.32
C ARG A 32 -7.67 0.65 14.00
N PHE A 33 -8.28 1.80 14.23
CA PHE A 33 -7.65 3.11 14.09
C PHE A 33 -7.55 3.71 15.47
N ARG A 34 -6.35 4.04 15.92
CA ARG A 34 -6.12 4.65 17.22
C ARG A 34 -5.16 5.82 17.07
N ARG A 35 -5.63 7.02 17.40
CA ARG A 35 -4.72 8.17 17.52
C ARG A 35 -3.86 7.96 18.76
N ILE A 36 -2.54 7.94 18.60
CA ILE A 36 -1.60 7.66 19.71
C ILE A 36 -0.95 8.94 20.25
N ASP A 37 -0.92 10.00 19.46
CA ASP A 37 -0.47 11.34 19.84
C ASP A 37 -1.11 12.41 18.93
N ALA A 38 -0.57 13.63 18.90
CA ALA A 38 -1.11 14.72 18.11
C ALA A 38 -1.08 14.45 16.60
N ASP A 39 -0.05 13.74 16.14
CA ASP A 39 0.33 13.69 14.73
C ASP A 39 0.38 12.25 14.21
N THR A 40 0.06 11.25 15.03
CA THR A 40 0.18 9.83 14.65
C THR A 40 -1.10 9.05 14.90
N LEU A 41 -1.55 8.35 13.85
CA LEU A 41 -2.61 7.36 13.87
C LEU A 41 -2.00 5.95 13.73
N ASP A 42 -2.12 5.13 14.77
CA ASP A 42 -1.83 3.69 14.69
C ASP A 42 -2.99 3.02 13.96
N TYR A 43 -2.78 2.70 12.68
CA TYR A 43 -3.68 1.88 11.90
C TYR A 43 -3.21 0.43 11.97
N ARG A 44 -4.06 -0.44 12.52
CA ARG A 44 -3.79 -1.87 12.66
C ARG A 44 -4.91 -2.65 12.02
N PHE A 45 -4.55 -3.66 11.26
CA PHE A 45 -5.54 -4.58 10.72
C PHE A 45 -5.10 -6.03 10.88
N THR A 46 -6.08 -6.89 11.14
CA THR A 46 -5.91 -8.33 11.27
C THR A 46 -6.69 -9.02 10.16
N VAL A 47 -6.02 -9.88 9.41
CA VAL A 47 -6.63 -10.72 8.37
C VAL A 47 -6.80 -12.12 8.93
N THR A 48 -8.02 -12.64 8.88
CA THR A 48 -8.35 -14.04 9.18
C THR A 48 -8.89 -14.67 7.91
N ASP A 49 -8.09 -15.52 7.27
CA ASP A 49 -8.48 -16.27 6.08
C ASP A 49 -7.82 -17.67 6.07
N PRO A 50 -8.43 -18.67 6.71
CA PRO A 50 -7.86 -20.02 6.79
C PRO A 50 -7.74 -20.75 5.44
N ALA A 51 -8.47 -20.29 4.42
CA ALA A 51 -8.37 -20.85 3.07
C ALA A 51 -7.10 -20.39 2.34
N THR A 52 -6.51 -19.28 2.77
CA THR A 52 -5.32 -18.67 2.15
C THR A 52 -4.09 -18.76 3.05
N PHE A 53 -4.25 -18.55 4.37
CA PHE A 53 -3.14 -18.47 5.33
C PHE A 53 -3.27 -19.53 6.43
N ALA A 54 -2.12 -20.05 6.88
CA ALA A 54 -2.08 -21.05 7.95
C ALA A 54 -2.55 -20.51 9.32
N ALA A 55 -2.48 -19.19 9.53
CA ALA A 55 -2.92 -18.52 10.74
C ALA A 55 -3.34 -17.08 10.44
N PRO A 56 -4.19 -16.46 11.29
CA PRO A 56 -4.45 -15.03 11.22
C PRO A 56 -3.15 -14.23 11.41
N TRP A 57 -3.02 -13.13 10.68
CA TRP A 57 -1.87 -12.24 10.78
C TRP A 57 -2.32 -10.79 10.94
N THR A 58 -1.45 -9.98 11.52
CA THR A 58 -1.72 -8.57 11.83
C THR A 58 -0.61 -7.69 11.32
N ALA A 59 -0.97 -6.58 10.67
CA ALA A 59 -0.05 -5.54 10.28
C ALA A 59 -0.38 -4.23 11.01
N VAL A 60 0.65 -3.42 11.23
CA VAL A 60 0.55 -2.10 11.85
C VAL A 60 1.22 -1.09 10.94
N ILE A 61 0.49 -0.04 10.60
CA ILE A 61 0.92 1.04 9.74
C ILE A 61 0.74 2.33 10.55
N PRO A 62 1.82 2.89 11.14
CA PRO A 62 1.79 4.22 11.72
C PRO A 62 1.58 5.24 10.60
N MET A 63 0.48 5.98 10.66
CA MET A 63 0.17 7.05 9.71
C MET A 63 0.44 8.39 10.38
N THR A 64 1.34 9.18 9.80
CA THR A 64 1.64 10.54 10.26
C THR A 64 0.67 11.54 9.62
N ALA A 65 0.21 12.49 10.42
CA ALA A 65 -0.61 13.60 9.97
C ALA A 65 0.15 14.41 8.91
N MET A 66 -0.57 14.79 7.87
CA MET A 66 -0.06 15.55 6.75
C MET A 66 -0.89 16.82 6.65
N GLU A 67 -0.22 17.95 6.50
CA GLU A 67 -0.85 19.21 6.13
C GLU A 67 -0.96 19.32 4.61
N GLY A 68 -2.06 19.90 4.12
CA GLY A 68 -2.32 20.05 2.69
C GLY A 68 -3.29 19.00 2.12
N PRO A 69 -3.57 19.06 0.81
CA PRO A 69 -4.53 18.18 0.17
C PRO A 69 -4.01 16.75 0.04
N ILE A 70 -4.91 15.76 0.08
CA ILE A 70 -4.60 14.37 -0.24
C ILE A 70 -4.47 14.26 -1.75
N TYR A 71 -3.26 13.93 -2.23
CA TYR A 71 -3.01 13.66 -3.64
C TYR A 71 -3.23 12.17 -3.94
N GLU A 72 -3.84 11.86 -5.09
CA GLU A 72 -3.93 10.49 -5.58
C GLU A 72 -2.53 9.98 -5.93
N TYR A 73 -2.22 8.72 -5.59
CA TYR A 73 -0.94 8.08 -5.94
C TYR A 73 -0.61 8.17 -7.45
N ALA A 74 -1.65 8.18 -8.29
CA ALA A 74 -1.53 8.36 -9.74
C ALA A 74 -0.95 9.73 -10.15
N CYS A 75 -1.02 10.78 -9.32
CA CYS A 75 -0.36 12.06 -9.63
C CYS A 75 1.19 11.98 -9.60
N HIS A 76 1.77 10.86 -9.17
CA HIS A 76 3.20 10.58 -9.32
C HIS A 76 3.55 9.88 -10.65
N GLU A 77 2.55 9.66 -11.52
CA GLU A 77 2.72 9.30 -12.92
C GLU A 77 3.38 10.47 -13.66
N GLY A 78 4.72 10.48 -13.65
CA GLY A 78 5.54 11.62 -14.08
C GLY A 78 6.82 11.85 -13.28
N ASN A 79 7.24 10.89 -12.44
CA ASN A 79 8.52 10.99 -11.73
C ASN A 79 9.73 10.85 -12.69
N TYR A 80 10.13 11.97 -13.31
CA TYR A 80 11.30 12.08 -14.18
C TYR A 80 12.63 12.11 -13.42
N SER A 81 12.65 11.91 -12.09
CA SER A 81 13.89 12.02 -11.30
C SER A 81 14.95 11.05 -11.79
N MET A 82 14.58 9.81 -12.09
CA MET A 82 15.51 8.82 -12.67
C MET A 82 16.02 9.24 -14.05
N GLU A 83 15.13 9.71 -14.94
CA GLU A 83 15.51 10.15 -16.27
C GLU A 83 16.46 11.36 -16.22
N ASN A 84 16.13 12.35 -15.39
CA ASN A 84 16.93 13.57 -15.21
C ASN A 84 18.29 13.26 -14.58
N MET A 85 18.37 12.33 -13.62
CA MET A 85 19.65 11.88 -13.05
C MET A 85 20.56 11.25 -14.11
N LEU A 86 20.01 10.38 -14.96
CA LEU A 86 20.76 9.74 -16.04
C LEU A 86 21.17 10.75 -17.13
N ARG A 87 20.29 11.67 -17.51
CA ARG A 87 20.61 12.78 -18.44
C ARG A 87 21.73 13.67 -17.89
N GLY A 88 21.69 13.99 -16.59
CA GLY A 88 22.75 14.74 -15.91
C GLY A 88 24.09 14.02 -15.93
N ALA A 89 24.11 12.71 -15.63
CA ALA A 89 25.32 11.89 -15.72
C ALA A 89 25.90 11.86 -17.14
N ARG A 90 25.05 11.65 -18.16
CA ARG A 90 25.49 11.61 -19.57
C ARG A 90 26.09 12.92 -20.06
N ASN A 91 25.52 14.05 -19.63
CA ASN A 91 26.07 15.38 -19.92
C ASN A 91 27.45 15.55 -19.28
N LYS A 92 27.63 15.12 -18.02
CA LYS A 92 28.92 15.16 -17.31
C LYS A 92 29.98 14.29 -18.00
N GLU A 93 29.61 13.14 -18.54
CA GLU A 93 30.52 12.29 -19.30
C GLU A 93 30.90 12.89 -20.67
N ARG A 94 30.06 13.77 -21.26
CA ARG A 94 30.36 14.44 -22.54
C ARG A 94 31.21 15.71 -22.37
N SER A 95 31.14 16.34 -21.20
CA SER A 95 31.92 17.54 -20.87
C SER A 95 33.31 17.23 -20.31
N ARG A 96 33.72 15.96 -20.35
CA ARG A 96 35.04 15.47 -19.93
C ARG A 96 35.84 15.10 -21.16
#